data_AF-K2CF69-F1
#
_entry.id   AF-K2CF69-F1
#
_cell.length_a   1.000
_cell.length_b   1.000
_cell.length_c   1.000
_cell.angle_alpha   90.00
_cell.angle_beta   90.00
_cell.angle_gamma   90.00
#
_symmetry.space_group_name_H-M   'P 1'
#
loop_
_entity.id
_entity.type
_entity.pdbx_description
1 polymer ?
#
loop_
_entity_poly.entity_id
_entity_poly.type
_entity_poly.pdbx_seq_one_letter_code
_entity_poly.pdbx_strand_id
1 'polypeptide(L)'
;MDNHLKAPSTEKQVGLFGLPIGKVENLLQANGAKKHSYAFGKYSRMTLSVYMITVYFDRDRLVGAFSVEPRPPYKTVEPDARKFFFDLFLKDADLSNFEANIGNTRLEVKYKP
;
A
#
# COMPACT_ATOMS: atom_id res chain seq x y z
N MET A 1 12.73 16.91 -5.07
CA MET A 1 11.43 16.49 -4.52
C MET A 1 11.71 15.52 -3.40
N ASP A 2 11.80 16.02 -2.17
CA ASP A 2 12.04 15.20 -1.00
C ASP A 2 10.81 14.36 -0.71
N ASN A 3 10.90 13.07 -1.01
CA ASN A 3 9.98 12.09 -0.46
C ASN A 3 10.31 12.03 1.04
N HIS A 4 9.66 12.87 1.85
CA HIS A 4 9.69 12.80 3.33
C HIS A 4 8.90 11.60 3.87
N LEU A 5 8.55 10.65 3.00
CA LEU A 5 7.89 9.42 3.41
C LEU A 5 8.81 8.65 4.34
N LYS A 6 8.31 8.33 5.52
CA LYS A 6 8.98 7.46 6.48
C LYS A 6 8.37 6.06 6.36
N ALA A 7 9.22 5.05 6.42
CA ALA A 7 8.83 3.67 6.58
C ALA A 7 9.38 3.15 7.91
N PRO A 8 8.75 2.13 8.52
CA PRO A 8 9.39 1.44 9.63
C PRO A 8 10.66 0.73 9.11
N SER A 9 11.67 0.62 9.98
CA SER A 9 12.87 -0.15 9.64
C SER A 9 12.52 -1.63 9.47
N THR A 10 13.38 -2.38 8.80
CA THR A 10 13.16 -3.83 8.59
C THR A 10 13.06 -4.61 9.90
N GLU A 11 13.71 -4.15 10.97
CA GLU A 11 13.61 -4.75 12.32
C GLU A 11 12.28 -4.45 13.02
N LYS A 12 11.60 -3.37 12.62
CA LYS A 12 10.28 -2.95 13.11
C LYS A 12 9.21 -3.15 12.05
N GLN A 13 9.41 -4.11 11.14
CA GLN A 13 8.45 -4.41 10.08
C GLN A 13 7.08 -4.73 10.68
N VAL A 14 6.04 -4.15 10.09
CA VAL A 14 4.65 -4.38 10.50
C VAL A 14 3.82 -4.69 9.26
N GLY A 15 3.26 -5.89 9.19
CA GLY A 15 2.59 -6.36 7.97
C GLY A 15 3.52 -6.25 6.75
N LEU A 16 3.11 -5.49 5.74
CA LEU A 16 3.91 -5.19 4.55
C LEU A 16 4.73 -3.90 4.67
N PHE A 17 4.51 -3.09 5.70
CA PHE A 17 5.28 -1.87 5.93
C PHE A 17 6.68 -2.22 6.45
N GLY A 18 7.69 -1.50 5.95
CA GLY A 18 9.10 -1.77 6.23
C GLY A 18 9.70 -2.93 5.43
N LEU A 19 8.90 -3.60 4.58
CA LEU A 19 9.42 -4.53 3.60
C LEU A 19 9.98 -3.80 2.37
N PRO A 20 11.01 -4.36 1.71
CA PRO A 20 11.46 -3.88 0.42
C PRO A 20 10.34 -3.96 -0.61
N ILE A 21 10.17 -2.89 -1.41
CA ILE A 21 9.09 -2.80 -2.42
C ILE A 21 9.04 -4.02 -3.35
N GLY A 22 10.19 -4.56 -3.77
CA GLY A 22 10.21 -5.74 -4.65
C GLY A 22 9.58 -6.98 -4.02
N LYS A 23 9.70 -7.15 -2.69
CA LYS A 23 9.05 -8.26 -1.97
C LYS A 23 7.54 -8.04 -1.88
N VAL A 24 7.11 -6.80 -1.64
CA VAL A 24 5.69 -6.43 -1.61
C VAL A 24 5.04 -6.62 -2.98
N GLU A 25 5.71 -6.22 -4.06
CA GLU A 25 5.25 -6.47 -5.43
C GLU A 25 5.03 -7.96 -5.70
N ASN A 26 6.00 -8.81 -5.34
CA ASN A 26 5.89 -10.26 -5.52
C ASN A 26 4.72 -10.86 -4.71
N LEU A 27 4.51 -10.40 -3.47
CA LEU A 27 3.38 -10.83 -2.65
C LEU A 27 2.04 -10.41 -3.26
N LEU A 28 1.93 -9.18 -3.76
CA LEU A 28 0.73 -8.72 -4.45
C LEU A 28 0.49 -9.53 -5.74
N GLN A 29 1.53 -9.86 -6.49
CA GLN A 29 1.43 -10.73 -7.67
C GLN A 29 0.97 -12.14 -7.33
N ALA A 30 1.46 -12.72 -6.22
CA ALA A 30 1.00 -14.01 -5.73
C ALA A 30 -0.50 -14.01 -5.35
N ASN A 31 -1.03 -12.84 -4.99
CA ASN A 31 -2.46 -12.61 -4.76
C ASN A 31 -3.23 -12.21 -6.03
N GLY A 32 -2.63 -12.34 -7.22
CA GLY A 32 -3.27 -12.07 -8.51
C GLY A 32 -3.14 -10.65 -9.02
N ALA A 33 -2.34 -9.80 -8.37
CA ALA A 33 -2.12 -8.43 -8.85
C ALA A 33 -1.21 -8.41 -10.10
N LYS A 34 -1.47 -7.46 -11.00
CA LYS A 34 -0.67 -7.23 -12.21
C LYS A 34 0.05 -5.89 -12.10
N LYS A 35 1.27 -5.80 -12.65
CA LYS A 35 1.96 -4.50 -12.74
C LYS A 35 1.16 -3.57 -13.62
N HIS A 36 0.96 -2.34 -13.18
CA HIS A 36 0.24 -1.32 -13.95
C HIS A 36 1.18 -0.24 -14.46
N SER A 37 1.94 0.38 -13.57
CA SER A 37 2.97 1.35 -13.91
C SER A 37 3.93 1.54 -12.74
N TYR A 38 5.11 2.06 -13.02
CA TYR A 38 6.14 2.27 -12.02
C TYR A 38 6.74 3.66 -12.21
N ALA A 39 6.80 4.43 -11.13
CA ALA A 39 7.53 5.70 -11.11
C ALA A 39 8.80 5.49 -10.28
N PHE A 40 9.94 5.49 -10.97
CA PHE A 40 11.24 5.23 -10.36
C PHE A 40 11.48 6.15 -9.15
N GLY A 41 11.77 5.53 -8.01
CA GLY A 41 12.05 6.23 -6.76
C GLY A 41 10.85 6.89 -6.05
N LYS A 42 9.60 6.66 -6.49
CA LYS A 42 8.41 7.28 -5.86
C LYS A 42 7.34 6.28 -5.43
N TYR A 43 6.87 5.45 -6.36
CA TYR A 43 5.79 4.51 -6.09
C TYR A 43 5.74 3.38 -7.13
N SER A 44 5.11 2.27 -6.75
CA SER A 44 4.74 1.19 -7.64
C SER A 44 3.22 1.10 -7.73
N ARG A 45 2.67 1.02 -8.95
CA ARG A 45 1.25 0.82 -9.18
C ARG A 45 0.99 -0.59 -9.69
N MET A 46 0.06 -1.24 -9.01
CA MET A 46 -0.41 -2.57 -9.33
C MET A 46 -1.92 -2.57 -9.43
N THR A 47 -2.47 -3.50 -10.20
CA THR A 47 -3.91 -3.68 -10.33
C THR A 47 -4.30 -5.03 -9.76
N LEU A 48 -5.28 -5.05 -8.86
CA LEU A 48 -5.89 -6.29 -8.36
C LEU A 48 -7.40 -6.19 -8.54
N SER A 49 -7.99 -7.10 -9.30
CA SER A 49 -9.40 -7.02 -9.71
C SER A 49 -9.70 -5.64 -10.34
N VAL A 50 -10.68 -4.93 -9.80
CA VAL A 50 -11.12 -3.60 -10.25
C VAL A 50 -10.39 -2.45 -9.54
N TYR A 51 -9.42 -2.74 -8.67
CA TYR A 51 -8.74 -1.76 -7.85
C TYR A 51 -7.32 -1.47 -8.35
N MET A 52 -6.95 -0.20 -8.29
CA MET A 52 -5.58 0.30 -8.45
C MET A 52 -4.94 0.41 -7.07
N ILE A 53 -3.86 -0.32 -6.86
CA ILE A 53 -3.04 -0.27 -5.65
C ILE A 53 -1.81 0.58 -5.97
N THR A 54 -1.59 1.65 -5.21
CA THR A 54 -0.35 2.42 -5.26
C THR A 54 0.43 2.17 -3.98
N VAL A 55 1.62 1.60 -4.10
CA VAL A 55 2.54 1.36 -2.97
C VAL A 55 3.63 2.42 -3.00
N TYR A 56 3.76 3.17 -1.91
CA TYR A 56 4.75 4.22 -1.74
C TYR A 56 5.89 3.71 -0.85
N PHE A 57 7.11 4.06 -1.20
CA PHE A 57 8.31 3.62 -0.49
C PHE A 57 9.31 4.77 -0.33
N ASP A 58 10.14 4.66 0.71
CA ASP A 58 11.16 5.65 1.05
C ASP A 58 12.41 5.52 0.16
N ARG A 59 13.48 6.24 0.52
CA ARG A 59 14.74 6.23 -0.23
C ARG A 59 15.45 4.87 -0.19
N ASP A 60 15.27 4.12 0.89
CA ASP A 60 15.79 2.76 1.08
C ASP A 60 14.87 1.70 0.46
N ARG A 61 13.84 2.15 -0.26
CA ARG A 61 12.83 1.34 -0.93
C ARG A 61 12.01 0.48 0.02
N LEU A 62 11.89 0.91 1.28
CA LEU A 62 11.02 0.30 2.27
C LEU A 62 9.62 0.90 2.15
N VAL A 63 8.60 0.05 2.22
CA VAL A 63 7.20 0.48 2.08
C VAL A 63 6.77 1.28 3.31
N GLY A 64 6.31 2.51 3.07
CA GLY A 64 5.87 3.45 4.10
C GLY A 64 4.42 3.91 3.96
N ALA A 65 3.78 3.63 2.81
CA ALA A 65 2.36 3.90 2.61
C ALA A 65 1.77 3.07 1.48
N PHE A 66 0.45 2.91 1.49
CA PHE A 66 -0.30 2.42 0.33
C PHE A 66 -1.58 3.22 0.14
N SER A 67 -2.07 3.25 -1.10
CA SER A 67 -3.42 3.69 -1.41
C SER A 67 -4.10 2.72 -2.37
N VAL A 68 -5.42 2.67 -2.29
CA VAL A 68 -6.29 1.85 -3.13
C VAL A 68 -7.41 2.71 -3.65
N GLU A 69 -7.59 2.70 -4.96
CA GLU A 69 -8.64 3.44 -5.66
C GLU A 69 -9.36 2.51 -6.64
N PRO A 70 -10.69 2.61 -6.81
CA PRO A 70 -11.41 1.85 -7.81
C PRO A 70 -11.08 2.39 -9.20
N ARG A 71 -11.03 1.49 -10.18
CA ARG A 71 -10.84 1.85 -11.59
C ARG A 71 -12.20 2.00 -12.27
N PRO A 72 -12.34 2.94 -13.23
CA PRO A 72 -13.56 3.05 -14.02
C PRO A 72 -13.98 1.69 -14.63
N PRO A 73 -15.28 1.35 -14.66
CA PRO A 73 -16.43 2.19 -14.28
C PRO A 73 -16.76 2.23 -12.78
N TYR A 74 -16.00 1.51 -11.95
CA TYR A 74 -16.22 1.45 -10.50
C TYR A 74 -15.81 2.77 -9.83
N LYS A 75 -16.58 3.18 -8.81
CA LYS A 75 -16.41 4.47 -8.13
C LYS A 75 -16.13 4.35 -6.65
N THR A 76 -16.38 3.18 -6.06
CA THR A 76 -16.30 2.95 -4.62
C THR A 76 -15.29 1.85 -4.26
N VAL A 77 -14.62 2.04 -3.14
CA VAL A 77 -13.91 0.95 -2.45
C VAL A 77 -14.91 0.29 -1.51
N GLU A 78 -15.37 -0.90 -1.88
CA GLU A 78 -16.37 -1.65 -1.13
C GLU A 78 -15.84 -2.05 0.26
N PRO A 79 -16.69 -2.17 1.29
CA PRO A 79 -16.27 -2.52 2.64
C PRO A 79 -15.42 -3.80 2.71
N ASP A 80 -15.80 -4.83 1.97
CA ASP A 80 -15.05 -6.10 1.92
C ASP A 80 -13.68 -5.93 1.28
N ALA A 81 -13.57 -5.09 0.25
CA ALA A 81 -12.29 -4.75 -0.36
C ALA A 81 -11.40 -3.97 0.62
N ARG A 82 -11.97 -3.02 1.38
CA ARG A 82 -11.23 -2.29 2.42
C ARG A 82 -10.65 -3.27 3.43
N LYS A 83 -11.49 -4.16 3.97
CA LYS A 83 -11.07 -5.17 4.95
C LYS A 83 -9.96 -6.05 4.38
N PHE A 84 -10.12 -6.56 3.16
CA PHE A 84 -9.09 -7.35 2.48
C PHE A 84 -7.75 -6.61 2.39
N PHE A 85 -7.75 -5.33 1.98
CA PHE A 85 -6.50 -4.57 1.87
C PHE A 85 -5.89 -4.22 3.23
N PHE A 86 -6.71 -3.96 4.26
CA PHE A 86 -6.23 -3.80 5.62
C PHE A 86 -5.55 -5.09 6.11
N ASP A 87 -6.22 -6.24 5.99
CA ASP A 87 -5.68 -7.52 6.42
C ASP A 87 -4.40 -7.89 5.64
N LEU A 88 -4.34 -7.57 4.34
CA LEU A 88 -3.17 -7.83 3.51
C LEU A 88 -1.96 -6.98 3.89
N PHE A 89 -2.14 -5.67 4.13
CA PHE A 89 -1.04 -4.72 4.35
C PHE A 89 -0.66 -4.55 5.83
N LEU A 90 -1.63 -4.66 6.73
CA LEU A 90 -1.52 -4.36 8.15
C LEU A 90 -1.74 -5.61 9.02
N LYS A 91 -1.47 -6.80 8.48
CA LYS A 91 -1.54 -8.04 9.26
C LYS A 91 -0.71 -7.90 10.54
N ASP A 92 -1.36 -8.15 11.68
CA ASP A 92 -0.77 -8.07 13.03
C ASP A 92 -0.18 -6.69 13.40
N ALA A 93 -0.66 -5.63 12.74
CA ALA A 93 -0.17 -4.27 12.96
C ALA A 93 -0.78 -3.58 14.18
N ASP A 94 0.06 -2.89 14.95
CA ASP A 94 -0.40 -1.87 15.89
C ASP A 94 -0.81 -0.61 15.11
N LEU A 95 -2.13 -0.43 15.00
CA LEU A 95 -2.77 0.67 14.26
C LEU A 95 -2.42 2.06 14.81
N SER A 96 -1.90 2.17 16.05
CA SER A 96 -1.50 3.47 16.63
C SER A 96 -0.33 4.13 15.87
N ASN A 97 0.47 3.35 15.14
CA ASN A 97 1.59 3.83 14.33
C ASN A 97 1.20 4.16 12.88
N PHE A 98 -0.10 4.25 12.60
CA PHE A 98 -0.60 4.47 11.24
C PHE A 98 -1.65 5.58 11.21
N GLU A 99 -1.62 6.33 10.11
CA GLU A 99 -2.65 7.27 9.74
C GLU A 99 -3.45 6.68 8.57
N ALA A 100 -4.73 6.40 8.79
CA ALA A 100 -5.63 5.89 7.77
C ALA A 100 -6.62 6.98 7.33
N ASN A 101 -6.64 7.28 6.04
CA ASN A 101 -7.65 8.11 5.39
C ASN A 101 -8.58 7.20 4.58
N ILE A 102 -9.79 7.01 5.08
CA ILE A 102 -10.78 6.09 4.50
C ILE A 102 -11.91 6.92 3.91
N GLY A 103 -11.83 7.15 2.60
CA GLY A 103 -12.91 7.74 1.80
C GLY A 103 -13.72 6.68 1.05
N ASN A 104 -14.82 7.11 0.45
CA ASN A 104 -15.63 6.22 -0.40
C ASN A 104 -14.90 5.78 -1.66
N THR A 105 -14.08 6.65 -2.23
CA THR A 105 -13.40 6.44 -3.51
C THR A 105 -11.92 6.12 -3.35
N ARG A 106 -11.40 6.12 -2.11
CA ARG A 106 -9.98 5.96 -1.83
C ARG A 106 -9.78 5.43 -0.41
N LEU A 107 -8.97 4.38 -0.28
CA LEU A 107 -8.37 3.95 0.97
C LEU A 107 -6.90 4.36 0.93
N GLU A 108 -6.40 5.04 1.94
CA GLU A 108 -4.98 5.39 2.04
C GLU A 108 -4.50 5.16 3.47
N VAL A 109 -3.34 4.52 3.62
CA VAL A 109 -2.72 4.26 4.92
C VAL A 109 -1.25 4.63 4.84
N LYS A 110 -0.79 5.38 5.84
CA LYS A 110 0.59 5.86 5.95
C LYS A 110 1.16 5.48 7.29
N TYR A 111 2.44 5.13 7.31
CA TYR A 111 3.18 4.96 8.55
C TYR A 111 3.44 6.33 9.19
N LYS A 112 3.13 6.43 10.48
CA LYS A 112 3.35 7.61 11.30
C LYS A 112 4.18 7.18 12.53
N PRO A 113 5.49 7.45 12.53
CA PRO A 113 6.36 7.11 13.65
C PRO A 113 6.09 7.97 14.89
#